data_AF-A0A5P9CNB0-F1
#
_entry.id   AF-A0A5P9CNB0-F1
#
_cell.length_a   1.000
_cell.length_b   1.000
_cell.length_c   1.000
_cell.angle_alpha   90.00
_cell.angle_beta   90.00
_cell.angle_gamma   90.00
#
_symmetry.space_group_name_H-M   'P 1'
#
loop_
_entity.id
_entity.type
_entity.pdbx_description
1 polymer ?
#
loop_
_entity_poly.entity_id
_entity_poly.type
_entity_poly.pdbx_seq_one_letter_code
_entity_poly.pdbx_strand_id
1 'polypeptide(L)'
;MDWKILEDIKRKRKDTAAKEMKERLSAYQKSEQDVSEQEAIHTQLLSSLQQISQSPFSENVPLSKEALNNWQQQVAAAKNKVNESANTIVKLKKTSQEHFSQWESAQSCYQSAHKKYEKCVEIRKEDDKHQFQLELLEADKQLDEFLPKQGKNNI
;
A
#
# COMPACT_ATOMS: atom_id res chain seq x y z
N MET A 1 0.02 20.23 -29.59
CA MET A 1 0.43 19.09 -28.73
C MET A 1 -0.72 18.09 -28.78
N ASP A 2 -0.46 16.81 -29.03
CA ASP A 2 -1.54 15.82 -29.14
C ASP A 2 -2.05 15.41 -27.75
N TRP A 3 -3.28 15.84 -27.42
CA TRP A 3 -3.94 15.53 -26.15
C TRP A 3 -4.07 14.04 -25.89
N LYS A 4 -4.23 13.23 -26.95
CA LYS A 4 -4.34 11.78 -26.83
C LYS A 4 -3.04 11.17 -26.33
N ILE A 5 -1.91 11.66 -26.83
CA ILE A 5 -0.58 11.22 -26.36
C ILE A 5 -0.37 11.60 -24.90
N LEU A 6 -0.73 12.83 -24.51
CA LEU A 6 -0.56 13.29 -23.14
C LEU A 6 -1.44 12.50 -22.16
N GLU A 7 -2.71 12.30 -22.49
CA GLU A 7 -3.65 11.52 -21.67
C GLU A 7 -3.18 10.08 -21.52
N ASP A 8 -2.73 9.44 -22.61
CA ASP A 8 -2.19 8.08 -22.59
C ASP A 8 -0.97 7.96 -21.67
N ILE A 9 -0.06 8.94 -21.69
CA ILE A 9 1.10 8.99 -20.79
C ILE A 9 0.64 9.12 -19.33
N LYS A 10 -0.32 10.01 -19.04
CA LYS A 10 -0.83 10.19 -17.66
C LYS A 10 -1.57 8.95 -17.17
N ARG A 11 -2.37 8.30 -18.03
CA ARG A 11 -3.08 7.06 -17.75
C ARG A 11 -2.09 5.95 -17.40
N LYS A 12 -1.09 5.71 -18.25
CA LYS A 12 -0.03 4.72 -17.99
C LYS A 12 0.69 4.97 -16.67
N ARG A 13 1.04 6.23 -16.36
CA ARG A 13 1.69 6.57 -15.07
C ARG A 13 0.79 6.29 -13.87
N LYS A 14 -0.50 6.61 -13.96
CA LYS A 14 -1.50 6.30 -12.94
C LYS A 14 -1.62 4.79 -12.73
N ASP A 15 -1.72 4.02 -13.81
CA ASP A 15 -1.88 2.57 -13.76
C ASP A 15 -0.63 1.87 -13.20
N THR A 16 0.57 2.32 -13.60
CA THR A 16 1.83 1.84 -13.01
C THR A 16 1.91 2.14 -11.53
N ALA A 17 1.60 3.37 -11.10
CA ALA A 17 1.60 3.74 -9.69
C ALA A 17 0.55 2.94 -8.88
N ALA A 18 -0.62 2.66 -9.48
CA ALA A 18 -1.64 1.81 -8.87
C ALA A 18 -1.15 0.37 -8.69
N LYS A 19 -0.43 -0.18 -9.68
CA LYS A 19 0.16 -1.52 -9.59
C LYS A 19 1.19 -1.58 -8.47
N GLU A 20 2.11 -0.63 -8.43
CA GLU A 20 3.13 -0.56 -7.38
C GLU A 20 2.51 -0.41 -5.98
N MET A 21 1.52 0.47 -5.83
CA MET A 21 0.78 0.62 -4.55
C MET A 21 0.17 -0.72 -4.10
N LYS A 22 -0.44 -1.49 -5.01
CA LYS A 22 -1.02 -2.81 -4.71
C LYS A 22 0.04 -3.84 -4.32
N GLU A 23 1.17 -3.87 -5.02
CA GLU A 23 2.30 -4.75 -4.71
C GLU A 23 2.86 -4.45 -3.31
N ARG A 24 3.05 -3.17 -2.98
CA ARG A 24 3.51 -2.74 -1.65
C ARG A 24 2.50 -3.06 -0.55
N LEU A 25 1.19 -2.87 -0.82
CA LEU A 25 0.14 -3.24 0.13
C LEU A 25 0.17 -4.74 0.44
N SER A 26 0.32 -5.57 -0.60
CA SER A 26 0.41 -7.02 -0.42
C SER A 26 1.65 -7.42 0.40
N ALA A 27 2.79 -6.76 0.20
CA ALA A 27 4.00 -7.00 0.99
C ALA A 27 3.82 -6.61 2.47
N TYR A 28 3.16 -5.47 2.74
CA TYR A 28 2.83 -5.05 4.10
C TYR A 28 1.85 -6.01 4.79
N GLN A 29 0.81 -6.46 4.08
CA GLN A 29 -0.14 -7.44 4.62
C GLN A 29 0.53 -8.77 4.96
N LYS A 30 1.44 -9.22 4.08
CA LYS A 30 2.26 -10.41 4.32
C LYS A 30 3.12 -10.26 5.59
N SER A 31 3.80 -9.13 5.77
CA SER A 31 4.64 -8.90 6.96
C SER A 31 3.83 -8.79 8.25
N GLU A 32 2.63 -8.21 8.21
CA GLU A 32 1.71 -8.20 9.36
C GLU A 32 1.23 -9.61 9.73
N GLN A 33 0.95 -10.44 8.73
CA GLN A 33 0.61 -11.85 8.96
C GLN A 33 1.78 -12.59 9.61
N ASP A 34 3.01 -12.43 9.11
CA ASP A 34 4.20 -13.07 9.68
C ASP A 34 4.44 -12.62 11.14
N VAL A 35 4.19 -11.34 11.47
CA VAL A 35 4.23 -10.85 12.86
C VAL A 35 3.19 -11.55 13.72
N SER A 36 1.94 -11.63 13.26
CA SER A 36 0.84 -12.25 14.01
C SER A 36 1.09 -13.75 14.26
N GLU A 37 1.57 -14.48 13.25
CA GLU A 37 1.93 -15.89 13.38
C GLU A 37 3.06 -16.08 14.40
N GLN A 38 4.10 -15.24 14.36
CA GLN A 38 5.20 -15.32 15.33
C GLN A 38 4.77 -14.92 16.75
N GLU A 39 3.87 -13.96 16.91
CA GLU A 39 3.29 -13.62 18.21
C GLU A 39 2.50 -14.79 18.80
N ALA A 40 1.72 -15.51 17.98
CA ALA A 40 1.02 -16.71 18.42
C ALA A 40 1.99 -17.81 18.89
N ILE A 41 3.08 -18.03 18.15
CA ILE A 41 4.16 -18.95 18.56
C ILE A 41 4.78 -18.52 19.90
N HIS A 42 5.06 -17.22 20.05
CA HIS A 42 5.63 -16.69 21.29
C HIS A 42 4.71 -16.90 22.50
N THR A 43 3.40 -16.69 22.34
CA THR A 43 2.42 -16.97 23.38
C THR A 43 2.44 -18.45 23.78
N GLN A 44 2.50 -19.38 22.81
CA GLN A 44 2.61 -20.81 23.10
C GLN A 44 3.90 -21.16 23.85
N LEU A 45 5.03 -20.55 23.48
CA LEU A 45 6.31 -20.72 24.18
C LEU A 45 6.26 -20.19 25.61
N LEU A 46 5.61 -19.05 25.84
CA LEU A 46 5.40 -18.50 27.18
C LEU A 46 4.55 -19.45 28.04
N SER A 47 3.45 -19.98 27.50
CA SER A 47 2.62 -20.97 28.21
C SER A 47 3.43 -22.23 28.54
N SER A 48 4.24 -22.72 27.60
CA SER A 48 5.11 -23.88 27.81
C SER A 48 6.15 -23.62 28.90
N LEU A 49 6.80 -22.44 28.88
CA LEU A 49 7.74 -22.03 29.91
C LEU A 49 7.06 -21.94 31.29
N GLN A 50 5.84 -21.40 31.35
CA GLN A 50 5.08 -21.32 32.60
C GLN A 50 4.79 -22.72 33.17
N GLN A 51 4.38 -23.67 32.33
CA GLN A 51 4.15 -25.06 32.74
C GLN A 51 5.41 -25.74 33.27
N ILE A 52 6.54 -25.63 32.55
CA ILE A 52 7.80 -26.25 32.97
C ILE A 52 8.35 -25.58 34.24
N SER A 53 8.10 -24.27 34.42
CA SER A 53 8.58 -23.53 35.59
C SER A 53 7.78 -23.82 36.86
N GLN A 54 6.58 -24.41 36.76
CA GLN A 54 5.89 -24.92 37.94
C GLN A 54 6.71 -26.08 38.50
N SER A 55 7.24 -25.92 39.71
CA SER A 55 8.05 -26.95 40.36
C SER A 55 7.27 -28.27 40.42
N PRO A 56 7.73 -29.35 39.75
CA PRO A 56 7.06 -30.64 39.84
C PRO A 56 7.31 -31.33 41.19
N PHE A 57 7.98 -30.66 42.14
CA PHE A 57 8.50 -31.24 43.36
C PHE A 57 7.67 -30.78 44.57
N SER A 58 7.01 -31.73 45.22
CA SER A 58 6.44 -31.57 46.56
C SER A 58 7.51 -31.80 47.63
N GLU A 59 7.43 -31.13 48.78
CA GLU A 59 8.38 -31.23 49.91
C GLU A 59 8.69 -32.66 50.38
N ASN A 60 7.85 -33.65 50.05
CA ASN A 60 7.94 -35.02 50.56
C ASN A 60 8.60 -36.06 49.63
N VAL A 61 9.15 -35.67 48.47
CA VAL A 61 9.84 -36.61 47.55
C VAL A 61 11.28 -36.15 47.32
N PRO A 62 12.30 -36.87 47.85
CA PRO A 62 13.69 -36.51 47.63
C PRO A 62 14.08 -36.77 46.16
N LEU A 63 14.55 -35.73 45.48
CA LEU A 63 15.05 -35.83 44.11
C LEU A 63 16.49 -36.34 44.06
N SER A 64 16.80 -37.08 43.00
CA SER A 64 18.19 -37.18 42.57
C SER A 64 18.68 -35.81 42.11
N LYS A 65 19.95 -35.50 42.40
CA LYS A 65 20.60 -34.28 41.88
C LYS A 65 20.50 -34.17 40.36
N GLU A 66 20.47 -35.31 39.67
CA GLU A 66 20.34 -35.41 38.22
C GLU A 66 18.97 -34.93 37.73
N ALA A 67 17.87 -35.30 38.40
CA ALA A 67 16.52 -34.84 38.04
C ALA A 67 16.36 -33.32 38.19
N LEU A 68 16.92 -32.74 39.26
CA LEU A 68 16.94 -31.30 39.47
C LEU A 68 17.74 -30.58 38.38
N ASN A 69 18.94 -31.08 38.06
CA ASN A 69 19.78 -30.51 37.01
C ASN A 69 19.08 -30.56 35.63
N ASN A 70 18.44 -31.69 35.30
CA ASN A 70 17.73 -31.85 34.03
C ASN A 70 16.55 -30.87 33.91
N TRP A 71 15.78 -30.68 34.99
CA TRP A 71 14.70 -29.69 35.02
C TRP A 71 15.22 -28.26 34.85
N GLN A 72 16.28 -27.89 35.56
CA GLN A 72 16.90 -26.57 35.42
C GLN A 72 17.38 -26.30 33.98
N GLN A 73 17.97 -27.31 33.33
CA GLN A 73 18.37 -27.22 31.93
C GLN A 73 17.16 -27.04 31.00
N GLN A 74 16.05 -27.75 31.24
CA GLN A 74 14.82 -27.58 30.45
C GLN A 74 14.22 -26.18 30.60
N VAL A 75 14.17 -25.64 31.82
CA VAL A 75 13.72 -24.26 32.07
C VAL A 75 14.62 -23.26 31.36
N ALA A 76 15.95 -23.43 31.44
CA ALA A 76 16.90 -22.55 30.77
C ALA A 76 16.74 -22.59 29.24
N ALA A 77 16.59 -23.79 28.65
CA ALA A 77 16.36 -23.96 27.23
C ALA A 77 15.03 -23.31 26.77
N ALA A 78 13.95 -23.47 27.55
CA ALA A 78 12.67 -22.84 27.27
C ALA A 78 12.75 -21.30 27.33
N LYS A 79 13.45 -20.74 28.33
CA LYS A 79 13.72 -19.29 28.42
C LYS A 79 14.46 -18.77 27.19
N ASN A 80 15.47 -19.49 26.72
CA ASN A 80 16.22 -19.12 25.52
C ASN A 80 15.31 -19.06 24.28
N LYS A 81 14.45 -20.08 24.07
CA LYS A 81 13.48 -20.08 22.97
C LYS A 81 12.50 -18.91 23.03
N VAL A 82 12.00 -18.57 24.22
CA VAL A 82 11.13 -17.39 24.42
C VAL A 82 11.86 -16.10 24.01
N ASN A 83 13.11 -15.93 24.44
CA ASN A 83 13.94 -14.77 24.10
C ASN A 83 14.23 -14.68 22.60
N GLU A 84 14.58 -15.80 21.96
CA GLU A 84 14.80 -15.89 20.51
C GLU A 84 13.53 -15.51 19.73
N SER A 85 12.37 -16.00 20.17
CA SER A 85 11.09 -15.63 19.57
C SER A 85 10.79 -14.15 19.75
N ALA A 86 11.05 -13.57 20.93
CA ALA A 86 10.85 -12.13 21.16
C ALA A 86 11.74 -11.28 20.24
N ASN A 87 13.02 -11.66 20.10
CA ASN A 87 13.95 -11.00 19.16
C ASN A 87 13.47 -11.10 17.70
N THR A 88 12.86 -12.21 17.33
CA THR A 88 12.30 -12.43 15.99
C THR A 88 11.10 -11.51 15.75
N ILE A 89 10.18 -11.38 16.72
CA ILE A 89 9.04 -10.45 16.64
C ILE A 89 9.53 -9.01 16.45
N VAL A 90 10.55 -8.58 17.19
CA VAL A 90 11.10 -7.23 17.06
C VAL A 90 11.62 -6.97 15.63
N LYS A 91 12.33 -7.95 15.04
CA LYS A 91 12.81 -7.85 13.66
C LYS A 91 11.65 -7.78 12.66
N LEU A 92 10.66 -8.66 12.79
CA LEU A 92 9.50 -8.69 11.91
C LEU A 92 8.68 -7.40 11.99
N LYS A 93 8.46 -6.85 13.19
CA LYS A 93 7.78 -5.56 13.37
C LYS A 93 8.53 -4.41 12.71
N LYS A 94 9.86 -4.41 12.79
CA LYS A 94 10.68 -3.42 12.07
C LYS A 94 10.50 -3.55 10.55
N THR A 95 10.57 -4.76 10.01
CA THR A 95 10.34 -5.02 8.59
C THR A 95 8.93 -4.63 8.16
N SER A 96 7.91 -4.91 8.98
CA SER A 96 6.53 -4.52 8.70
C SER A 96 6.36 -3.00 8.65
N GLN A 97 6.99 -2.27 9.58
CA GLN A 97 7.02 -0.82 9.57
C GLN A 97 7.69 -0.26 8.30
N GLU A 98 8.79 -0.87 7.85
CA GLU A 98 9.45 -0.49 6.59
C GLU A 98 8.52 -0.70 5.38
N HIS A 99 7.82 -1.84 5.32
CA HIS A 99 6.82 -2.11 4.26
C HIS A 99 5.63 -1.15 4.31
N PHE A 100 5.16 -0.80 5.51
CA PHE A 100 4.11 0.20 5.70
C PHE A 100 4.52 1.55 5.11
N SER A 101 5.71 2.06 5.46
CA SER A 101 6.21 3.33 4.92
C SER A 101 6.42 3.29 3.40
N GLN A 102 6.84 2.15 2.84
CA GLN A 102 6.91 1.98 1.38
C GLN A 102 5.54 2.02 0.72
N TRP A 103 4.54 1.40 1.34
CA TRP A 103 3.16 1.43 0.87
C TRP A 103 2.58 2.85 0.92
N GLU A 104 2.77 3.59 2.01
CA GLU A 104 2.32 4.98 2.13
C GLU A 104 2.93 5.88 1.04
N SER A 105 4.24 5.70 0.79
CA SER A 105 4.93 6.42 -0.28
C SER A 105 4.32 6.10 -1.66
N ALA A 106 4.11 4.81 -1.97
CA ALA A 106 3.48 4.38 -3.21
C ALA A 106 2.03 4.89 -3.35
N GLN A 107 1.27 4.92 -2.25
CA GLN A 107 -0.08 5.48 -2.21
C GLN A 107 -0.08 6.98 -2.54
N SER A 108 0.87 7.75 -1.97
CA SER A 108 1.04 9.17 -2.29
C SER A 108 1.38 9.38 -3.77
N CYS A 109 2.27 8.56 -4.33
CA CYS A 109 2.60 8.58 -5.76
C CYS A 109 1.37 8.29 -6.63
N TYR A 110 0.58 7.27 -6.28
CA TYR A 110 -0.67 6.95 -6.97
C TYR A 110 -1.66 8.12 -6.92
N GLN A 111 -1.91 8.71 -5.74
CA GLN A 111 -2.81 9.86 -5.60
C GLN A 111 -2.35 11.05 -6.44
N SER A 112 -1.04 11.33 -6.48
CA SER A 112 -0.47 12.39 -7.33
C SER A 112 -0.67 12.11 -8.83
N ALA A 113 -0.41 10.87 -9.26
CA ALA A 113 -0.59 10.46 -10.65
C ALA A 113 -2.07 10.48 -11.06
N HIS A 114 -2.96 10.07 -10.17
CA HIS A 114 -4.41 10.09 -10.35
C HIS A 114 -4.92 11.52 -10.58
N LYS A 115 -4.61 12.45 -9.67
CA LYS A 115 -4.98 13.88 -9.80
C LYS A 115 -4.47 14.50 -11.10
N LYS A 116 -3.24 14.17 -11.51
CA LYS A 116 -2.66 14.65 -12.78
C LYS A 116 -3.37 14.07 -14.01
N TYR A 117 -3.86 12.84 -13.92
CA TYR A 117 -4.65 12.23 -14.99
C TYR A 117 -6.04 12.88 -15.07
N GLU A 118 -6.74 13.03 -13.94
CA GLU A 118 -8.06 13.69 -13.89
C GLU A 118 -8.00 15.10 -14.47
N LYS A 119 -7.03 15.91 -14.02
CA LYS A 119 -6.84 17.26 -14.55
C LYS A 119 -6.51 17.28 -16.05
N CYS A 120 -5.79 16.29 -16.56
CA CYS A 120 -5.53 16.17 -17.99
C CYS A 120 -6.81 15.90 -18.78
N VAL A 121 -7.70 15.04 -18.25
CA VAL A 121 -8.99 14.72 -18.86
C VAL A 121 -9.91 15.94 -18.82
N GLU A 122 -9.93 16.71 -17.73
CA GLU A 122 -10.70 17.95 -17.61
C GLU A 122 -10.28 18.98 -18.65
N ILE A 123 -8.98 19.29 -18.74
CA ILE A 123 -8.48 20.29 -19.69
C ILE A 123 -8.74 19.86 -21.14
N ARG A 124 -8.59 18.56 -21.45
CA ARG A 124 -8.93 18.05 -22.78
C ARG A 124 -10.39 18.32 -23.14
N LYS A 125 -11.34 18.08 -22.22
CA LYS A 125 -12.76 18.35 -22.45
C LYS A 125 -13.02 19.84 -22.69
N GLU A 126 -12.31 20.72 -21.98
CA GLU A 126 -12.41 22.16 -22.18
C GLU A 126 -11.85 22.60 -23.54
N ASP A 127 -10.72 22.02 -23.97
CA ASP A 127 -10.13 22.29 -25.28
C ASP A 127 -11.02 21.79 -26.42
N ASP A 128 -11.54 20.57 -26.32
CA ASP A 128 -12.50 20.01 -27.28
C ASP A 128 -13.74 20.92 -27.42
N LYS A 129 -14.25 21.45 -26.30
CA LYS A 129 -15.36 22.42 -26.30
C LYS A 129 -14.98 23.74 -26.96
N HIS A 130 -13.77 24.25 -26.73
CA HIS A 130 -13.30 25.49 -27.32
C HIS A 130 -13.10 25.37 -28.83
N GLN A 131 -12.50 24.26 -29.30
CA GLN A 131 -12.35 23.97 -30.73
C GLN A 131 -13.70 23.92 -31.43
N PHE A 132 -14.69 23.24 -30.86
CA PHE A 132 -16.04 23.19 -31.40
C PHE A 132 -16.68 24.59 -31.50
N GLN A 133 -16.46 25.46 -30.52
CA GLN A 133 -16.95 26.85 -30.57
C GLN A 133 -16.28 27.67 -31.68
N LEU A 134 -14.99 27.45 -31.94
CA LEU A 134 -14.27 28.11 -33.03
C LEU A 134 -14.76 27.61 -34.40
N GLU A 135 -15.01 26.31 -34.55
CA GLU A 135 -15.58 25.72 -35.77
C GLU A 135 -16.97 26.29 -36.08
N LEU A 136 -17.82 26.46 -35.07
CA LEU A 136 -19.13 27.12 -35.23
C LEU A 136 -19.00 28.57 -35.69
N LEU A 137 -18.11 29.34 -35.06
CA LEU A 137 -17.88 30.74 -35.43
C LEU A 137 -17.34 30.88 -36.87
N GLU A 138 -16.48 29.95 -37.28
CA GLU A 138 -15.93 29.93 -38.64
C GLU A 138 -17.01 29.53 -39.67
N ALA A 139 -17.85 28.55 -39.35
CA ALA A 139 -18.99 28.17 -40.19
C ALA A 139 -20.00 29.34 -40.35
N ASP A 140 -20.29 30.07 -39.27
CA ASP A 140 -21.17 31.24 -39.31
C ASP A 140 -20.59 32.35 -40.21
N LYS A 141 -19.28 32.64 -40.11
CA LYS A 141 -18.61 33.61 -40.99
C LYS A 141 -18.67 33.18 -42.45
N GLN A 142 -18.42 31.91 -42.74
CA GLN A 142 -18.51 31.38 -44.11
C GLN A 142 -19.93 31.52 -44.66
N LEU A 143 -20.96 31.29 -43.84
CA LEU A 143 -22.35 31.50 -44.23
C LEU A 143 -22.61 32.98 -44.59
N ASP A 144 -22.13 33.92 -43.76
CA ASP A 144 -22.25 35.36 -43.99
C ASP A 144 -21.51 35.83 -45.27
N GLU A 145 -20.39 35.20 -45.64
CA GLU A 145 -19.67 35.48 -46.88
C GLU A 145 -20.38 34.93 -48.14
N PHE A 146 -21.09 33.81 -48.01
CA PHE A 146 -21.87 33.20 -49.09
C PHE A 146 -23.22 33.88 -49.33
N LEU A 147 -23.79 34.54 -48.32
CA LEU A 147 -25.00 35.34 -48.49
C LEU A 147 -24.62 36.64 -49.23
N PRO A 148 -25.18 36.91 -50.43
CA PRO A 148 -24.92 38.17 -51.10
C PRO A 148 -25.29 39.28 -50.13
N LYS A 149 -24.41 40.28 -49.96
CA LYS A 149 -24.75 41.55 -49.31
C LYS A 149 -26.00 42.05 -50.03
N GLN A 150 -27.18 41.76 -49.47
CA GLN A 150 -28.44 42.28 -49.94
C GLN A 150 -28.25 43.77 -49.88
N GLY A 151 -28.04 44.35 -51.07
CA GLY A 151 -27.79 45.76 -51.23
C GLY A 151 -28.89 46.46 -50.47
N LYS A 152 -28.49 47.37 -49.57
CA LYS A 152 -29.33 48.49 -49.21
C LYS A 152 -29.53 49.32 -50.47
N ASN A 153 -30.36 48.83 -51.39
CA ASN A 153 -30.91 49.60 -52.48
C ASN A 153 -32.15 50.29 -51.91
N ASN A 154 -31.97 51.59 -51.65
CA ASN A 154 -32.95 52.68 -51.68
C ASN A 154 -34.44 52.32 -51.62
N ILE A 155 -35.12 52.79 -50.57
CA ILE A 155 -36.22 53.78 -50.69
C ILE A 155 -36.07 54.77 -49.52
#